data_AF-A0A1V5BLY4-F1
#
_entry.id   AF-A0A1V5BLY4-F1
#
_cell.length_a   1.000
_cell.length_b   1.000
_cell.length_c   1.000
_cell.angle_alpha   90.00
_cell.angle_beta   90.00
_cell.angle_gamma   90.00
#
_symmetry.space_group_name_H-M   'P 1'
#
loop_
_entity.id
_entity.type
_entity.pdbx_description
1 polymer ?
#
loop_
_entity_poly.entity_id
_entity_poly.type
_entity_poly.pdbx_seq_one_letter_code
_entity_poly.pdbx_strand_id
1 'polypeptide(L)' 'MTPYVRIKEYVINLQNVTFIRVKDDCIDFGLVERQDGQNYIRFEKGVDLQEAEFEQVREFVLELPDPDRVILV' A
#
# COMPACT_ATOMS: atom_id res chain seq x y z
N MET A 1 15.31 -2.24 -12.64
CA MET A 1 15.23 -1.84 -11.22
C MET A 1 13.92 -2.35 -10.68
N THR A 2 13.91 -2.95 -9.49
CA THR A 2 12.69 -3.45 -8.84
C THR A 2 11.81 -2.27 -8.44
N PRO A 3 10.52 -2.23 -8.82
CA PRO A 3 9.63 -1.16 -8.39
C PRO A 3 9.40 -1.27 -6.88
N TYR A 4 9.70 -0.21 -6.15
CA TYR A 4 9.43 -0.10 -4.72
C TYR A 4 8.77 1.25 -4.43
N VAL A 5 7.99 1.30 -3.37
CA VAL A 5 7.35 2.51 -2.85
C VAL A 5 7.97 2.80 -1.50
N ARG A 6 8.32 4.07 -1.26
CA ARG A 6 8.73 4.51 0.06
C ARG A 6 7.62 5.35 0.67
N ILE A 7 7.07 4.88 1.80
CA ILE A 7 6.04 5.58 2.56
C ILE A 7 6.61 5.81 3.96
N LYS A 8 6.99 7.04 4.27
CA LYS A 8 7.75 7.39 5.49
C LYS A 8 9.02 6.53 5.64
N GLU A 9 9.09 5.73 6.70
CA GLU A 9 10.18 4.79 6.98
C GLU A 9 10.00 3.42 6.33
N TYR A 10 8.81 3.12 5.79
CA TYR A 10 8.51 1.87 5.13
C TYR A 10 9.01 1.88 3.68
N VAL A 11 9.72 0.81 3.31
CA VAL A 11 10.08 0.52 1.91
C VAL A 11 9.33 -0.73 1.49
N ILE A 12 8.32 -0.55 0.64
CA ILE A 12 7.44 -1.61 0.18
C ILE A 12 7.91 -2.04 -1.21
N ASN A 13 8.41 -3.26 -1.32
CA ASN A 13 8.78 -3.84 -2.60
C ASN A 13 7.52 -4.33 -3.33
N LEU A 14 7.18 -3.70 -4.46
CA LEU A 14 5.98 -4.03 -5.22
C LEU A 14 6.04 -5.42 -5.87
N GLN A 15 7.23 -6.02 -6.04
CA GLN A 15 7.34 -7.41 -6.48
C GLN A 15 6.81 -8.41 -5.43
N ASN A 16 6.88 -8.04 -4.16
CA ASN A 16 6.38 -8.85 -3.06
C ASN A 16 4.92 -8.52 -2.71
N VAL A 17 4.32 -7.54 -3.38
CA VAL A 17 2.92 -7.14 -3.18
C VAL A 17 2.03 -7.94 -4.13
N THR A 18 1.15 -8.73 -3.54
CA THR A 18 0.13 -9.54 -4.24
C THR A 18 -1.07 -8.68 -4.62
N PHE A 19 -1.52 -7.80 -3.71
CA PHE A 19 -2.64 -6.89 -3.93
C PHE A 19 -2.45 -5.61 -3.12
N ILE A 20 -3.08 -4.53 -3.54
CA ILE A 20 -3.21 -3.30 -2.78
C ILE A 20 -4.69 -3.00 -2.63
N ARG A 21 -5.19 -2.97 -1.41
CA ARG A 21 -6.58 -2.61 -1.14
C ARG A 21 -6.63 -1.15 -0.72
N VAL A 22 -7.46 -0.36 -1.37
CA VAL A 22 -7.68 1.04 -1.03
C VAL A 22 -9.10 1.17 -0.51
N LYS A 23 -9.24 1.67 0.73
CA LYS A 23 -10.51 2.03 1.38
C LYS A 23 -10.51 3.52 1.68
N ASP A 24 -11.66 4.03 2.15
CA ASP A 24 -11.79 5.43 2.55
C ASP A 24 -10.88 5.83 3.73
N ASP A 25 -10.56 4.89 4.62
CA ASP A 25 -9.81 5.13 5.85
C ASP A 25 -8.48 4.36 5.94
N CYS A 26 -8.20 3.41 5.05
CA CYS A 26 -6.96 2.66 5.08
C CYS A 26 -6.48 2.17 3.71
N ILE A 27 -5.18 1.89 3.60
CA ILE A 27 -4.55 1.23 2.45
C ILE A 27 -3.83 -0.02 2.93
N ASP A 28 -4.20 -1.19 2.40
CA ASP A 28 -3.59 -2.49 2.73
C ASP A 28 -2.70 -2.95 1.57
N PHE A 29 -1.40 -3.14 1.81
CA PHE A 29 -0.46 -3.77 0.89
C PHE A 29 -0.33 -5.26 1.26
N GLY A 30 -1.04 -6.13 0.55
CA GLY A 30 -0.97 -7.57 0.74
C GLY A 30 0.35 -8.14 0.22
N LEU A 31 1.08 -8.89 1.05
CA LEU A 31 2.39 -9.47 0.75
C LEU A 31 2.28 -10.95 0.35
N VAL A 32 3.21 -11.43 -0.48
CA VAL A 32 3.34 -12.84 -0.89
C VAL A 32 3.74 -13.72 0.29
N GLU A 33 4.66 -13.24 1.12
CA GLU A 33 5.15 -13.97 2.29
C GLU A 33 4.60 -13.35 3.59
N ARG A 34 4.28 -14.22 4.57
CA ARG A 34 3.87 -13.78 5.90
C ARG A 34 5.09 -13.26 6.65
N GLN A 35 5.07 -11.98 6.99
CA GLN A 35 6.01 -11.41 7.96
C GLN A 35 5.32 -11.42 9.32
N ASP A 36 5.88 -12.13 10.30
CA ASP A 36 5.35 -12.22 11.68
C ASP A 36 3.88 -12.65 11.81
N GLY A 37 3.40 -13.48 10.87
CA GLY A 37 2.02 -13.97 10.84
C GLY A 37 1.01 -13.01 10.19
N GLN A 38 1.45 -11.81 9.79
CA GLN A 38 0.67 -10.86 9.02
C GLN A 38 1.06 -10.93 7.54
N ASN A 39 0.06 -10.93 6.65
CA ASN A 39 0.24 -11.00 5.21
C ASN A 39 -0.08 -9.68 4.52
N TYR A 40 -0.15 -8.58 5.27
CA TYR A 40 -0.35 -7.25 4.71
C TYR A 40 0.29 -6.19 5.61
N ILE A 41 0.70 -5.08 5.00
CA ILE A 41 1.05 -3.84 5.68
C ILE A 41 -0.14 -2.90 5.53
N ARG A 42 -0.67 -2.36 6.63
CA ARG A 42 -1.76 -1.40 6.60
C ARG A 42 -1.27 -0.01 6.96
N PHE A 43 -1.78 0.98 6.25
CA PHE A 43 -1.66 2.39 6.63
C PHE A 43 -3.07 2.97 6.86
N GLU A 44 -3.33 3.45 8.06
CA GLU A 44 -4.60 4.07 8.45
C GLU A 44 -4.52 5.60 8.37
N LYS A 45 -5.58 6.21 7.81
CA LYS A 45 -5.76 7.65 7.68
C LYS A 45 -5.93 8.27 9.07
N GLY A 46 -5.14 9.30 9.36
CA GLY A 46 -5.10 9.99 10.64
C GLY A 46 -4.28 9.28 11.73
N VAL A 47 -3.83 8.03 11.51
CA VAL A 47 -3.02 7.26 12.46
C VAL A 47 -1.60 7.11 11.92
N ASP A 48 -1.43 6.38 10.82
CA ASP A 48 -0.13 6.14 10.20
C ASP A 48 0.21 7.24 9.18
N LEU A 49 -0.80 7.74 8.47
CA LEU A 49 -0.68 8.78 7.45
C LEU A 49 -1.61 9.94 7.80
N GLN A 50 -1.11 11.17 7.81
CA GLN A 50 -1.98 12.34 7.87
C GLN A 50 -2.86 12.39 6.63
N GLU A 51 -3.98 13.10 6.69
CA GLU A 51 -4.96 13.14 5.60
C GLU A 51 -4.35 13.50 4.24
N ALA A 52 -3.51 14.54 4.17
CA ALA A 52 -2.82 14.90 2.93
C ALA A 52 -1.84 13.82 2.45
N GLU A 53 -1.15 13.13 3.36
CA GLU A 53 -0.24 12.03 3.02
C GLU A 53 -1.03 10.83 2.51
N PHE A 54 -2.17 10.55 3.13
CA PHE A 54 -3.04 9.44 2.75
C PHE A 54 -3.58 9.63 1.32
N GLU A 55 -4.09 10.81 0.99
CA GLU A 55 -4.57 11.07 -0.37
C GLU A 55 -3.43 10.99 -1.40
N GLN A 56 -2.23 11.46 -1.08
CA GLN A 56 -1.06 11.30 -1.97
C GLN A 56 -0.69 9.83 -2.20
N VAL A 57 -0.66 9.01 -1.15
CA VAL A 57 -0.37 7.57 -1.27
C VAL A 57 -1.49 6.88 -2.05
N ARG A 58 -2.74 7.26 -1.81
CA ARG A 58 -3.90 6.76 -2.54
C ARG A 58 -3.79 7.06 -4.03
N GLU A 59 -3.59 8.32 -4.42
CA GLU A 59 -3.42 8.72 -5.83
C GLU A 59 -2.27 7.96 -6.49
N PHE A 60 -1.12 7.89 -5.82
CA PHE A 60 0.03 7.15 -6.32
C PHE A 60 -0.28 5.66 -6.55
N VAL A 61 -0.97 4.99 -5.61
CA VAL A 61 -1.35 3.59 -5.73
C VAL A 61 -2.29 3.38 -6.94
N LEU A 62 -3.19 4.31 -7.19
CA LEU A 62 -4.11 4.27 -8.34
C LEU A 62 -3.40 4.46 -9.68
N GLU A 63 -2.24 5.13 -9.69
CA GLU A 63 -1.40 5.32 -10.87
C GLU A 63 -0.38 4.20 -11.11
N LEU A 64 -0.34 3.17 -10.25
CA LEU A 64 0.60 2.07 -10.42
C LEU A 64 0.36 1.33 -11.75
N PRO A 65 1.44 0.88 -12.42
CA PRO A 65 1.37 0.29 -13.76
C PRO A 65 0.64 -1.07 -13.82
N ASP A 66 0.26 -1.63 -12.68
CA ASP A 66 -0.35 -2.95 -12.53
C ASP A 66 -1.71 -2.81 -11.81
N PRO A 67 -2.70 -2.13 -12.43
CA PRO A 67 -3.96 -1.77 -11.79
C PRO A 67 -4.80 -2.98 -11.38
N ASP A 68 -4.59 -4.14 -12.00
CA ASP A 68 -5.25 -5.40 -11.62
C ASP A 68 -4.92 -5.84 -10.18
N ARG A 69 -3.83 -5.32 -9.61
CA ARG A 69 -3.48 -5.55 -8.20
C ARG A 69 -4.21 -4.61 -7.25
N VAL A 70 -4.77 -3.51 -7.75
CA VAL A 70 -5.41 -2.47 -6.95
C VAL A 70 -6.90 -2.78 -6.82
N ILE A 71 -7.35 -3.01 -5.59
CA ILE A 71 -8.72 -3.34 -5.25
C ILE A 71 -9.34 -2.15 -4.50
N LEU A 72 -10.31 -1.50 -5.13
CA LEU A 72 -11.11 -0.45 -4.50
C LEU A 72 -12.24 -1.11 -3.71
N VAL A 73 -12.34 -0.81 -2.41
CA VAL A 73 -13.34 -1.41 -1.49
C VAL A 73 -14.13 -0.32 -0.78
#